data_AF-A0A6B3E9S5-F1
#
_entry.id   AF-A0A6B3E9S5-F1
#
_cell.length_a   1.000
_cell.length_b   1.000
_cell.length_c   1.000
_cell.angle_alpha   90.00
_cell.angle_beta   90.00
_cell.angle_gamma   90.00
#
_symmetry.space_group_name_H-M   'P 1'
#
loop_
_entity.id
_entity.type
_entity.pdbx_description
1 polymer ?
#
loop_
_entity_poly.entity_id
_entity_poly.type
_entity_poly.pdbx_seq_one_letter_code
_entity_poly.pdbx_strand_id
1 'polypeptide(L)'
;GRYALLATRQTPQVWTQIKDLKNAFQEKATKDRPSILAGVFQEPTSKRVYPNGDLAAGILGWVNSEGKGAGGLEAQYETSLAGTPGEVRYAQAG
;
A
#
# COMPACT_ATOMS: atom_id res chain seq x y z
N GLY A 1 -2.04 7.49 18.79
CA GLY A 1 -1.17 8.30 17.91
C GLY A 1 -1.85 8.48 16.57
N ARG A 2 -1.69 9.64 15.91
CA ARG A 2 -2.32 9.92 14.62
C ARG A 2 -1.25 9.76 13.53
N TYR A 3 -1.39 8.74 12.68
CA TYR A 3 -0.53 8.58 11.50
C TYR A 3 -0.94 9.62 10.43
N ALA A 4 0.01 10.03 9.59
CA ALA A 4 -0.23 10.84 8.41
C ALA A 4 0.14 10.03 7.16
N LEU A 5 -0.73 10.07 6.14
CA LEU A 5 -0.48 9.38 4.88
C LEU A 5 0.60 10.13 4.09
N LEU A 6 1.75 9.47 3.87
CA LEU A 6 2.85 10.06 3.11
C LEU A 6 2.73 9.79 1.61
N ALA A 7 2.43 8.55 1.22
CA ALA A 7 2.26 8.14 -0.16
C ALA A 7 1.43 6.85 -0.25
N THR A 8 0.70 6.68 -1.35
CA THR A 8 -0.02 5.43 -1.68
C THR A 8 0.58 4.79 -2.93
N ARG A 9 0.31 3.49 -3.13
CA ARG A 9 0.61 2.76 -4.38
C ARG A 9 2.09 2.77 -4.79
N GLN A 10 2.97 2.80 -3.79
CA GLN A 10 4.41 2.69 -4.00
C GLN A 10 4.78 1.24 -4.35
N THR A 11 5.84 1.07 -5.15
CA THR A 11 6.30 -0.26 -5.55
C THR A 11 7.06 -0.95 -4.42
N PRO A 12 7.17 -2.29 -4.42
CA PRO A 12 8.04 -3.00 -3.47
C PRO A 12 9.48 -2.48 -3.46
N GLN A 13 9.98 -2.02 -4.62
CA GLN A 13 11.33 -1.45 -4.74
C GLN A 13 11.48 -0.15 -3.94
N VAL A 14 10.47 0.72 -3.91
CA VAL A 14 10.48 1.94 -3.09
C VAL A 14 10.58 1.59 -1.61
N TRP A 15 9.89 0.54 -1.16
CA TRP A 15 10.01 0.10 0.23
C TRP A 15 11.39 -0.46 0.57
N THR A 16 12.02 -1.19 -0.36
CA THR A 16 13.42 -1.62 -0.20
C THR A 16 14.34 -0.41 -0.02
N GLN A 17 14.19 0.64 -0.85
CA GLN A 17 14.96 1.87 -0.72
C GLN A 17 14.72 2.58 0.62
N ILE A 18 13.46 2.65 1.09
CA ILE A 18 13.14 3.22 2.40
C ILE A 18 13.79 2.41 3.52
N LYS A 19 13.82 1.08 3.43
CA LYS A 19 14.52 0.21 4.40
C LYS A 19 16.01 0.49 4.44
N ASP A 20 16.65 0.61 3.28
CA ASP A 20 18.08 0.92 3.19
C ASP A 20 18.39 2.27 3.82
N LEU A 21 17.57 3.29 3.54
CA LEU A 21 17.67 4.60 4.19
C LEU A 21 17.44 4.49 5.70
N LYS A 22 16.41 3.77 6.15
CA LYS A 22 16.16 3.55 7.58
C LYS A 22 17.40 3.01 8.26
N ASN A 23 18.05 1.99 7.69
CA ASN A 23 19.28 1.41 8.24
C ASN A 23 20.42 2.43 8.31
N ALA A 24 20.69 3.14 7.21
CA ALA A 24 21.74 4.16 7.16
C ALA A 24 21.51 5.31 8.17
N PHE A 25 20.26 5.69 8.43
CA PHE A 25 19.92 6.70 9.44
C PHE A 25 19.90 6.14 10.86
N GLN A 26 19.63 4.84 11.06
CA GLN A 26 19.79 4.20 12.38
C GLN A 26 21.25 4.17 12.81
N GLU A 27 22.18 3.91 11.90
CA GLU A 27 23.62 3.92 12.20
C GLU A 27 24.12 5.28 12.71
N LYS A 28 23.45 6.36 12.32
CA LYS A 28 23.76 7.74 12.73
C LYS A 28 22.91 8.22 13.90
N ALA A 29 21.93 7.43 14.34
CA ALA A 29 21.05 7.79 15.44
C ALA A 29 21.81 7.67 16.76
N THR A 30 21.53 8.60 17.67
CA THR A 30 22.04 8.57 19.05
C THR A 30 20.87 8.58 20.01
N LYS A 31 21.11 8.32 21.29
CA LYS A 31 20.07 8.34 22.33
C LYS A 31 19.31 9.68 22.37
N ASP A 32 20.01 10.79 22.11
CA ASP A 32 19.44 12.15 22.13
C ASP A 32 18.95 12.63 20.75
N ARG A 33 19.28 11.89 19.68
CA ARG A 33 18.83 12.19 18.30
C ARG A 33 18.41 10.89 17.60
N PRO A 34 17.15 10.45 17.80
CA PRO A 34 16.65 9.24 17.15
C PRO A 34 16.52 9.46 15.64
N SER A 35 16.53 8.36 14.88
CA SER A 35 16.34 8.40 13.43
C SER A 35 14.95 8.94 13.07
N ILE A 36 14.91 9.96 12.23
CA ILE A 36 13.67 10.58 11.73
C ILE A 36 12.79 9.59 10.94
N LEU A 37 13.38 8.50 10.43
CA LEU A 37 12.66 7.48 9.65
C LEU A 37 12.12 6.34 10.53
N ALA A 38 12.36 6.36 11.84
CA ALA A 38 11.87 5.32 12.75
C ALA A 38 10.34 5.19 12.74
N GLY A 39 9.62 6.31 12.54
CA GLY A 39 8.15 6.36 12.45
C GLY A 39 7.56 6.11 11.05
N VAL A 40 8.37 5.75 10.05
CA VAL A 40 7.87 5.46 8.69
C VAL A 40 7.56 3.97 8.56
N PHE A 41 6.31 3.65 8.20
CA PHE A 41 5.81 2.29 8.05
C PHE A 41 5.22 2.08 6.65
N GLN A 42 5.18 0.82 6.20
CA GLN A 42 4.39 0.42 5.05
C GLN A 42 3.08 -0.23 5.48
N GLU A 43 2.05 -0.02 4.69
CA GLU A 43 0.82 -0.78 4.74
C GLU A 43 0.71 -1.59 3.43
N PRO A 44 0.69 -2.93 3.48
CA PRO A 44 0.54 -3.75 2.28
C PRO A 44 -0.80 -3.49 1.59
N THR A 45 -0.77 -3.31 0.27
CA THR A 45 -1.97 -3.13 -0.56
C THR A 45 -1.93 -4.03 -1.79
N SER A 46 -3.09 -4.42 -2.29
CA SER A 46 -3.22 -5.15 -3.55
C SER A 46 -3.31 -4.20 -4.75
N LYS A 47 -2.74 -4.61 -5.89
CA LYS A 47 -2.87 -3.92 -7.18
C LYS A 47 -3.41 -4.89 -8.22
N ARG A 48 -4.45 -4.49 -8.95
CA ARG A 48 -5.01 -5.27 -10.07
C ARG A 48 -4.10 -5.17 -11.29
N VAL A 49 -3.83 -6.29 -11.94
CA VAL A 49 -3.00 -6.39 -13.16
C VAL A 49 -3.84 -7.09 -14.23
N TYR A 50 -3.89 -6.51 -15.43
CA TYR A 50 -4.64 -7.01 -16.59
C TYR A 50 -3.66 -7.42 -17.71
N PRO A 51 -3.21 -8.68 -17.76
CA PRO A 51 -2.11 -9.09 -18.66
C PRO A 51 -2.40 -8.91 -20.15
N ASN A 52 -3.67 -8.98 -20.54
CA ASN A 52 -4.12 -8.88 -21.93
C ASN A 52 -4.53 -7.45 -22.34
N GLY A 53 -4.25 -6.46 -21.50
CA GLY A 53 -4.44 -5.02 -21.80
C GLY A 53 -5.81 -4.70 -22.41
N ASP A 54 -5.77 -3.96 -23.53
CA ASP A 54 -6.94 -3.35 -24.16
C ASP A 54 -7.92 -4.34 -24.78
N LEU A 55 -7.47 -5.56 -25.13
CA LEU A 55 -8.29 -6.57 -25.81
C LEU A 55 -9.57 -6.91 -25.02
N ALA A 56 -9.47 -6.94 -23.68
CA ALA A 56 -10.58 -7.27 -22.79
C ALA A 56 -10.99 -6.11 -21.90
N ALA A 57 -10.32 -4.95 -21.96
CA ALA A 57 -10.52 -3.85 -21.01
C ALA A 57 -11.96 -3.33 -20.97
N GLY A 58 -12.66 -3.31 -22.12
CA GLY A 58 -14.05 -2.85 -22.19
C GLY A 58 -15.06 -3.78 -21.51
N ILE A 59 -14.81 -5.09 -21.54
CA ILE A 59 -15.69 -6.09 -20.92
C ILE A 59 -15.29 -6.29 -19.46
N LEU A 60 -14.02 -6.59 -19.22
CA LEU A 60 -13.50 -6.89 -17.89
C LEU A 60 -13.60 -5.67 -16.96
N GLY A 61 -13.26 -4.48 -17.45
CA GLY A 61 -13.30 -3.25 -16.68
C GLY A 61 -12.06 -3.01 -15.82
N TRP A 62 -12.21 -2.23 -14.74
CA TRP A 62 -11.11 -1.71 -13.94
C TRP A 62 -11.53 -1.45 -12.47
N VAL A 63 -10.53 -1.30 -11.58
CA VAL A 63 -10.72 -0.91 -10.17
C VAL A 63 -10.14 0.47 -9.87
N ASN A 64 -10.75 1.20 -8.94
CA ASN A 64 -10.35 2.57 -8.58
C ASN A 64 -9.14 2.65 -7.62
N SER A 65 -8.88 3.83 -7.05
CA SER A 65 -7.81 4.07 -6.06
C SER A 65 -7.81 3.12 -4.87
N GLU A 66 -9.01 2.75 -4.44
CA GLU A 66 -9.34 1.95 -3.25
C GLU A 66 -9.46 0.45 -3.56
N GLY A 67 -9.29 0.03 -4.82
CA GLY A 67 -9.44 -1.36 -5.23
C GLY A 67 -10.89 -1.79 -5.48
N LYS A 68 -11.85 -0.86 -5.49
CA LYS A 68 -13.26 -1.14 -5.82
C LYS A 68 -13.48 -1.16 -7.32
N GLY A 69 -14.22 -2.14 -7.81
CA GLY A 69 -14.69 -2.26 -9.18
C GLY A 69 -15.46 -1.01 -9.62
N ALA A 70 -15.02 -0.40 -10.72
CA ALA A 70 -15.53 0.88 -11.19
C ALA A 70 -15.92 0.88 -12.69
N GLY A 71 -15.78 -0.27 -13.35
CA GLY A 71 -16.36 -0.51 -14.67
C GLY A 71 -16.39 -2.00 -15.01
N GLY A 72 -17.15 -2.37 -16.05
CA GLY A 72 -17.21 -3.73 -16.59
C GLY A 72 -17.61 -4.79 -15.57
N LEU A 73 -17.09 -6.00 -15.76
CA LEU A 73 -17.32 -7.14 -14.86
C LEU A 73 -16.77 -6.90 -13.45
N GLU A 74 -15.70 -6.11 -13.30
CA GLU A 74 -15.16 -5.73 -11.98
C GLU A 74 -16.22 -5.00 -11.14
N ALA A 75 -16.96 -4.04 -11.73
CA ALA A 75 -18.05 -3.37 -11.03
C ALA A 75 -19.28 -4.27 -10.83
N GLN A 76 -19.63 -5.07 -11.85
CA GLN A 76 -20.81 -5.94 -11.79
C GLN A 76 -20.68 -7.01 -10.70
N TYR A 77 -19.48 -7.54 -10.48
CA TYR A 77 -19.21 -8.62 -9.54
C TYR A 77 -18.40 -8.17 -8.32
N GLU A 78 -18.38 -6.87 -8.00
CA GLU A 78 -17.64 -6.30 -6.87
C GLU A 78 -17.87 -7.09 -5.57
N THR A 79 -19.12 -7.40 -5.23
CA THR A 79 -19.47 -8.14 -4.00
C THR A 79 -18.82 -9.53 -3.92
N SER A 80 -18.62 -10.19 -5.06
CA SER A 80 -17.97 -11.50 -5.13
C SER A 80 -16.45 -11.42 -5.28
N LEU A 81 -15.94 -10.34 -5.89
CA LEU A 81 -14.53 -10.16 -6.23
C LEU A 81 -13.72 -9.41 -5.15
N ALA A 82 -14.38 -8.58 -4.33
CA ALA A 82 -13.74 -7.78 -3.30
C ALA A 82 -13.18 -8.62 -2.13
N GLY A 83 -13.72 -9.83 -1.94
CA GLY A 83 -13.41 -10.67 -0.78
C GLY A 83 -13.89 -10.02 0.53
N THR A 84 -13.22 -10.36 1.64
CA THR A 84 -13.56 -9.85 2.97
C THR A 84 -12.42 -8.98 3.51
N PRO A 85 -12.68 -7.71 3.88
CA PRO A 85 -11.68 -6.87 4.54
C PRO A 85 -11.15 -7.49 5.84
N GLY A 86 -9.83 -7.47 6.03
CA GLY A 86 -9.18 -7.82 7.30
C GLY A 86 -8.98 -6.60 8.21
N GLU A 87 -8.61 -6.83 9.48
CA GLU A 87 -8.25 -5.77 10.43
C GLU A 87 -6.75 -5.80 10.77
N VAL A 88 -6.11 -4.63 10.82
CA VAL A 88 -4.74 -4.47 11.35
C VAL A 88 -4.80 -3.61 12.61
N ARG A 89 -4.28 -4.13 13.73
CA ARG A 89 -4.17 -3.38 15.00
C ARG A 89 -2.71 -3.04 15.27
N TYR A 90 -2.43 -1.76 15.50
CA TYR A 90 -1.11 -1.27 15.89
C TYR A 90 -1.11 -0.94 17.39
N ALA A 91 -0.21 -1.55 18.15
CA ALA A 91 0.09 -1.13 19.52
C ALA A 91 1.35 -0.25 19.50
N GLN A 92 1.26 0.96 20.04
CA GLN A 92 2.40 1.83 20.25
C GLN A 92 2.76 1.76 21.74
N ALA A 93 3.82 1.02 22.10
CA ALA A 93 4.41 1.15 23.43
C ALA A 93 5.17 2.49 23.45
N GLY A 94 4.80 3.34 24.42
CA GLY A 94 5.38 4.67 24.62
C GLY A 94 6.79 4.62 25.19
#